data_AF-A0A6B9VN50-F1
#
_entry.id   AF-A0A6B9VN50-F1
#
_cell.length_a   1.000
_cell.length_b   1.000
_cell.length_c   1.000
_cell.angle_alpha   90.00
_cell.angle_beta   90.00
_cell.angle_gamma   90.00
#
_symmetry.space_group_name_H-M   'P 1'
#
loop_
_entity.id
_entity.type
_entity.pdbx_description
1 polymer ?
#
loop_
_entity_poly.entity_id
_entity_poly.type
_entity_poly.pdbx_seq_one_letter_code
_entity_poly.pdbx_strand_id
1 'polypeptide(L)'
;WNGHEPSPGKYYFEDRYDLVRFIKLVQQAGLYVHLRIGPYVCAEWNFGGFPVWLKYVPGIAFRTENKPFMDAMQRFTQKIVNMMKAERLFQTQGGPIILSQIENEFGPVEWEIGAPGKAYTKWAANMAVGLGTGVPWVMCKQDDAPDPVINTCNGYYCEDFKPNSNNKPKMWTENWTGWYTEFGGAVPHRPAEDLAFSVARFIQNGGSFINYYMYHGGPQLQIYELSPKKDSEDW
;
A
#
# COMPACT_ATOMS: atom_id res chain seq x y z
N TRP A 1 -2.73 -3.89 -8.95
CA TRP A 1 -2.25 -3.67 -10.33
C TRP A 1 -2.90 -4.65 -11.30
N ASN A 2 -2.92 -5.95 -11.01
CA ASN A 2 -3.54 -7.01 -11.83
C ASN A 2 -4.91 -6.68 -12.42
N GLY A 3 -5.87 -6.17 -11.64
CA GLY A 3 -7.19 -5.78 -12.16
C GLY A 3 -7.16 -4.61 -13.13
N HIS A 4 -6.19 -3.71 -12.99
CA HIS A 4 -6.03 -2.54 -13.87
C HIS A 4 -5.18 -2.82 -15.11
N GLU A 5 -4.41 -3.90 -15.15
CA GLU A 5 -3.61 -4.29 -16.32
C GLU A 5 -3.67 -5.82 -16.52
N PRO A 6 -4.84 -6.36 -16.92
CA PRO A 6 -5.03 -7.81 -17.07
C PRO A 6 -4.11 -8.46 -18.10
N SER A 7 -3.61 -7.69 -19.06
CA SER A 7 -2.57 -8.11 -20.02
C SER A 7 -1.64 -6.94 -20.34
N PRO A 8 -0.39 -7.19 -20.78
CA PRO A 8 0.61 -6.14 -20.94
C PRO A 8 0.11 -4.96 -21.80
N GLY A 9 0.14 -3.75 -21.23
CA GLY A 9 -0.25 -2.50 -21.90
C GLY A 9 -1.75 -2.29 -22.09
N LYS A 10 -2.61 -3.26 -21.74
CA LYS A 10 -4.07 -3.12 -21.81
C LYS A 10 -4.63 -2.78 -20.44
N TYR A 11 -4.97 -1.50 -20.28
CA TYR A 11 -5.46 -0.99 -19.00
C TYR A 11 -6.97 -1.01 -18.88
N TYR A 12 -7.47 -1.21 -17.66
CA TYR A 12 -8.89 -1.20 -17.33
C TYR A 12 -9.16 -0.36 -16.08
N PHE A 13 -9.96 0.70 -16.24
CA PHE A 13 -10.35 1.65 -15.19
C PHE A 13 -11.85 1.98 -15.27
N GLU A 14 -12.66 0.98 -15.64
CA GLU A 14 -14.11 1.11 -15.75
C GLU A 14 -14.80 0.38 -14.60
N ASP A 15 -16.13 0.54 -14.51
CA ASP A 15 -16.99 -0.10 -13.52
C ASP A 15 -16.46 0.06 -12.08
N ARG A 16 -16.28 -1.04 -11.35
CA ARG A 16 -15.74 -1.04 -9.98
C ARG A 16 -14.24 -0.74 -9.90
N TYR A 17 -13.54 -0.72 -11.04
CA TYR A 17 -12.13 -0.36 -11.14
C TYR A 17 -11.93 1.10 -11.59
N ASP A 18 -12.99 1.91 -11.65
CA ASP A 18 -12.87 3.36 -11.87
C ASP A 18 -12.34 4.08 -10.61
N LEU A 19 -11.01 4.00 -10.45
CA LEU A 19 -10.27 4.60 -9.34
C LEU A 19 -10.45 6.12 -9.27
N VAL A 20 -10.49 6.80 -10.43
CA VAL A 20 -10.65 8.26 -10.49
C VAL A 20 -12.02 8.66 -9.97
N ARG A 21 -13.07 7.96 -10.42
CA ARG A 21 -14.43 8.20 -9.93
C ARG A 21 -14.54 7.96 -8.44
N PHE A 22 -13.96 6.87 -7.92
CA PHE A 22 -13.97 6.60 -6.48
C PHE A 22 -13.34 7.76 -5.69
N ILE A 23 -12.15 8.22 -6.08
CA ILE A 23 -11.46 9.33 -5.39
C ILE A 23 -12.26 10.64 -5.50
N LYS A 24 -12.89 10.92 -6.65
CA LYS A 24 -13.76 12.10 -6.82
C LYS A 24 -15.00 12.02 -5.91
N LEU A 25 -15.57 10.84 -5.68
CA LEU A 25 -16.67 10.66 -4.73
C LEU A 25 -16.21 10.95 -3.29
N VAL A 26 -15.00 10.52 -2.91
CA VAL A 26 -14.41 10.86 -1.60
C VAL A 26 -14.24 12.38 -1.46
N GLN A 27 -13.78 13.06 -2.52
CA GLN A 27 -13.68 14.53 -2.54
C GLN A 27 -15.04 15.21 -2.41
N GLN A 28 -16.07 14.73 -3.13
CA GLN A 28 -17.44 15.25 -3.05
C GLN A 28 -18.03 15.11 -1.64
N ALA A 29 -17.64 14.05 -0.92
CA ALA A 29 -18.01 13.84 0.47
C ALA A 29 -17.20 14.70 1.46
N GLY A 30 -16.23 15.51 0.99
CA GLY A 30 -15.40 16.36 1.85
C GLY A 30 -14.32 15.61 2.63
N LEU A 31 -13.96 14.40 2.21
CA LEU A 31 -12.95 13.55 2.85
C LEU A 31 -11.62 13.58 2.09
N TYR A 32 -10.53 13.24 2.78
CA TYR A 32 -9.21 13.05 2.19
C TYR A 32 -8.91 11.59 1.86
N VAL A 33 -7.90 11.37 1.01
CA VAL A 33 -7.44 10.05 0.55
C VAL A 33 -5.97 9.84 0.91
N HIS A 34 -5.68 8.70 1.53
CA HIS A 34 -4.35 8.08 1.55
C HIS A 34 -4.29 7.02 0.44
N LEU A 35 -3.61 7.32 -0.67
CA LEU A 35 -3.55 6.45 -1.84
C LEU A 35 -2.38 5.47 -1.75
N ARG A 36 -2.64 4.23 -1.33
CA ARG A 36 -1.62 3.19 -1.22
C ARG A 36 -1.40 2.50 -2.57
N ILE A 37 -0.44 3.00 -3.35
CA ILE A 37 -0.26 2.57 -4.75
C ILE A 37 0.41 1.19 -4.83
N GLY A 38 1.35 0.89 -3.94
CA GLY A 38 2.12 -0.37 -3.93
C GLY A 38 3.31 -0.33 -4.90
N PRO A 39 3.35 -1.15 -5.97
CA PRO A 39 2.22 -1.86 -6.56
C PRO A 39 2.02 -3.30 -6.06
N TYR A 40 2.96 -3.83 -5.27
CA TYR A 40 2.65 -4.90 -4.32
C TYR A 40 1.80 -4.32 -3.19
N VAL A 41 0.66 -4.93 -2.90
CA VAL A 41 -0.28 -4.43 -1.88
C VAL A 41 -0.64 -5.47 -0.83
N CYS A 42 -0.20 -6.72 -0.96
CA CYS A 42 -0.66 -7.84 -0.14
C CYS A 42 -2.20 -7.95 -0.17
N ALA A 43 -2.86 -7.35 0.83
CA ALA A 43 -4.30 -7.11 0.92
C ALA A 43 -5.19 -8.36 0.81
N GLU A 44 -4.62 -9.53 1.08
CA GLU A 44 -5.28 -10.83 0.86
C GLU A 44 -5.90 -10.92 -0.55
N TRP A 45 -5.22 -10.27 -1.49
CA TRP A 45 -5.62 -10.13 -2.87
C TRP A 45 -4.74 -11.01 -3.73
N ASN A 46 -5.34 -11.60 -4.76
CA ASN A 46 -4.66 -12.50 -5.69
C ASN A 46 -3.27 -11.98 -6.12
N PHE A 47 -2.26 -12.81 -5.92
CA PHE A 47 -0.86 -12.57 -6.28
C PHE A 47 -0.29 -11.26 -5.71
N GLY A 48 -0.78 -10.83 -4.54
CA GLY A 48 -0.38 -9.59 -3.87
C GLY A 48 -0.67 -8.33 -4.67
N GLY A 49 -1.55 -8.43 -5.68
CA GLY A 49 -1.86 -7.34 -6.62
C GLY A 49 -1.01 -7.30 -7.87
N PHE A 50 0.02 -8.15 -8.03
CA PHE A 50 0.80 -8.23 -9.26
C PHE A 50 0.01 -8.91 -10.40
N PRO A 51 0.15 -8.46 -11.65
CA PRO A 51 -0.39 -9.20 -12.79
C PRO A 51 0.37 -10.52 -13.00
N VAL A 52 -0.36 -11.62 -13.23
CA VAL A 52 0.26 -12.95 -13.45
C VAL A 52 1.20 -12.96 -14.65
N TRP A 53 0.88 -12.22 -15.73
CA TRP A 53 1.73 -12.12 -16.92
C TRP A 53 3.14 -11.58 -16.59
N LEU A 54 3.29 -10.82 -15.50
CA LEU A 54 4.57 -10.24 -15.11
C LEU A 54 5.58 -11.34 -14.72
N LYS A 55 5.12 -12.46 -14.16
CA LYS A 55 5.95 -13.62 -13.80
C LYS A 55 6.63 -14.26 -15.01
N TYR A 56 6.12 -14.05 -16.21
CA TYR A 56 6.65 -14.63 -17.45
C TYR A 56 7.51 -13.65 -18.25
N VAL A 57 7.77 -12.46 -17.73
CA VAL A 57 8.73 -11.53 -18.34
C VAL A 57 10.14 -12.12 -18.21
N PRO A 58 10.94 -12.20 -19.29
CA PRO A 58 12.28 -12.77 -19.23
C PRO A 58 13.16 -12.07 -18.18
N GLY A 59 13.78 -12.87 -17.31
CA GLY A 59 14.68 -12.39 -16.27
C GLY A 59 14.01 -11.67 -15.10
N ILE A 60 12.68 -11.81 -14.93
CA ILE A 60 11.95 -11.19 -13.83
C ILE A 60 12.32 -11.82 -12.48
N ALA A 61 12.53 -10.98 -11.47
CA ALA A 61 12.56 -11.37 -10.07
C ALA A 61 11.82 -10.28 -9.29
N PHE A 62 10.83 -10.68 -8.49
CA PHE A 62 9.97 -9.73 -7.80
C PHE A 62 10.64 -9.14 -6.57
N ARG A 63 10.27 -7.90 -6.26
CA ARG A 63 10.56 -7.20 -4.99
C ARG A 63 12.05 -7.28 -4.59
N THR A 64 12.92 -7.09 -5.57
CA THR A 64 14.38 -7.04 -5.39
C THR A 64 14.99 -6.12 -6.43
N GLU A 65 16.30 -5.92 -6.38
CA GLU A 65 17.05 -5.14 -7.37
C GLU A 65 17.11 -5.90 -8.71
N ASN A 66 16.00 -5.85 -9.45
CA ASN A 66 15.81 -6.53 -10.72
C ASN A 66 15.26 -5.55 -11.75
N LYS A 67 16.06 -5.24 -12.77
CA LYS A 67 15.71 -4.23 -13.78
C LYS A 67 14.36 -4.48 -14.48
N PRO A 68 14.04 -5.70 -14.97
CA PRO A 68 12.72 -5.96 -15.55
C PRO A 68 11.56 -5.63 -14.60
N PHE A 69 11.68 -5.99 -13.32
CA PHE A 69 10.67 -5.71 -12.30
C PHE A 69 10.58 -4.21 -11.98
N MET A 70 11.71 -3.58 -11.72
CA MET A 70 11.80 -2.15 -11.41
C MET A 70 11.24 -1.29 -12.54
N ASP A 71 11.56 -1.59 -13.79
CA ASP A 71 11.03 -0.89 -14.95
C ASP A 71 9.50 -1.07 -15.05
N ALA A 72 8.98 -2.27 -14.77
CA ALA A 72 7.54 -2.53 -14.81
C ALA A 72 6.78 -1.83 -13.67
N MET A 73 7.29 -1.91 -12.44
CA MET A 73 6.78 -1.20 -11.27
C MET A 73 6.77 0.31 -11.51
N GLN A 74 7.86 0.89 -11.99
CA GLN A 74 7.94 2.32 -12.29
C GLN A 74 6.91 2.74 -13.34
N ARG A 75 6.75 1.98 -14.42
CA ARG A 75 5.73 2.28 -15.45
C ARG A 75 4.32 2.34 -14.86
N PHE A 76 3.95 1.36 -14.05
CA PHE A 76 2.62 1.32 -13.46
C PHE A 76 2.41 2.43 -12.42
N THR A 77 3.36 2.62 -11.49
CA THR A 77 3.28 3.68 -10.48
C THR A 77 3.22 5.07 -11.13
N GLN A 78 4.05 5.32 -12.14
CA GLN A 78 4.04 6.57 -12.90
C GLN A 78 2.71 6.79 -13.61
N LYS A 79 2.10 5.73 -14.18
CA LYS A 79 0.78 5.82 -14.80
C LYS A 79 -0.27 6.26 -13.79
N ILE A 80 -0.34 5.63 -12.62
CA ILE A 80 -1.30 5.99 -11.56
C ILE A 80 -1.09 7.44 -11.12
N VAL A 81 0.15 7.85 -10.83
CA VAL A 81 0.45 9.24 -10.44
C VAL A 81 0.06 10.23 -11.54
N ASN A 82 0.35 9.94 -12.81
CA ASN A 82 -0.02 10.82 -13.91
C ASN A 82 -1.55 10.93 -14.09
N MET A 83 -2.28 9.84 -13.91
CA MET A 83 -3.75 9.87 -13.92
C MET A 83 -4.29 10.76 -12.79
N MET A 84 -3.77 10.60 -11.56
CA MET A 84 -4.19 11.45 -10.44
C MET A 84 -3.85 12.92 -10.67
N LYS A 85 -2.68 13.22 -11.26
CA LYS A 85 -2.27 14.60 -11.61
C LYS A 85 -3.13 15.22 -12.70
N ALA A 86 -3.46 14.47 -13.74
CA ALA A 86 -4.30 14.94 -14.85
C ALA A 86 -5.69 15.36 -14.35
N GLU A 87 -6.20 14.64 -13.35
CA GLU A 87 -7.47 14.90 -12.69
C GLU A 87 -7.36 15.87 -11.49
N ARG A 88 -6.16 16.42 -11.24
CA ARG A 88 -5.85 17.35 -10.13
C ARG A 88 -6.23 16.81 -8.75
N LEU A 89 -6.03 15.52 -8.54
CA LEU A 89 -6.49 14.81 -7.33
C LEU A 89 -5.50 14.88 -6.16
N PHE A 90 -4.26 15.33 -6.35
CA PHE A 90 -3.36 15.61 -5.23
C PHE A 90 -3.76 16.89 -4.49
N GLN A 91 -3.59 16.91 -3.16
CA GLN A 91 -4.05 18.02 -2.33
C GLN A 91 -3.41 19.36 -2.71
N THR A 92 -2.14 19.35 -3.10
CA THR A 92 -1.44 20.54 -3.63
C THR A 92 -2.03 21.10 -4.93
N GLN A 93 -2.87 20.33 -5.63
CA GLN A 93 -3.59 20.74 -6.84
C GLN A 93 -5.07 21.09 -6.58
N GLY A 94 -5.52 20.96 -5.32
CA GLY A 94 -6.91 21.14 -4.88
C GLY A 94 -7.70 19.83 -4.70
N GLY A 95 -7.07 18.67 -4.86
CA GLY A 95 -7.71 17.36 -4.75
C GLY A 95 -7.71 16.76 -3.33
N PRO A 96 -8.27 15.55 -3.14
CA PRO A 96 -8.37 14.93 -1.82
C PRO A 96 -7.14 14.11 -1.39
N ILE A 97 -6.19 13.79 -2.28
CA ILE A 97 -5.08 12.88 -1.94
C ILE A 97 -4.02 13.62 -1.13
N ILE A 98 -3.85 13.23 0.14
CA ILE A 98 -2.92 13.87 1.10
C ILE A 98 -1.66 13.04 1.37
N LEU A 99 -1.69 11.75 1.05
CA LEU A 99 -0.62 10.79 1.32
C LEU A 99 -0.58 9.76 0.20
N SER A 100 0.62 9.27 -0.13
CA SER A 100 0.79 8.14 -1.05
C SER A 100 1.72 7.08 -0.45
N GLN A 101 1.49 5.80 -0.72
CA GLN A 101 2.39 4.72 -0.30
C GLN A 101 3.05 4.04 -1.49
N ILE A 102 4.36 3.82 -1.38
CA ILE A 102 5.14 2.95 -2.27
C ILE A 102 5.50 1.66 -1.52
N GLU A 103 5.49 0.53 -2.20
CA GLU A 103 5.64 -0.80 -1.61
C GLU A 103 4.61 -1.09 -0.50
N ASN A 104 4.70 -2.28 0.09
CA ASN A 104 3.89 -2.69 1.23
C ASN A 104 4.62 -3.72 2.10
N GLU A 105 4.93 -3.34 3.35
CA GLU A 105 5.58 -4.21 4.34
C GLU A 105 6.84 -4.89 3.79
N PHE A 106 7.72 -4.12 3.15
CA PHE A 106 8.91 -4.67 2.51
C PHE A 106 10.08 -4.87 3.48
N GLY A 107 10.13 -4.17 4.63
CA GLY A 107 11.24 -4.27 5.58
C GLY A 107 11.60 -5.70 6.03
N PRO A 108 10.63 -6.57 6.35
CA PRO A 108 10.92 -7.98 6.65
C PRO A 108 11.55 -8.73 5.47
N VAL A 109 11.06 -8.51 4.24
CA VAL A 109 11.59 -9.13 3.02
C VAL A 109 12.99 -8.60 2.72
N GLU A 110 13.20 -7.30 2.85
CA GLU A 110 14.50 -6.67 2.72
C GLU A 110 15.55 -7.28 3.66
N TRP A 111 15.16 -7.51 4.91
CA TRP A 111 16.04 -8.13 5.89
C TRP A 111 16.51 -9.52 5.44
N GLU A 112 15.59 -10.33 4.91
CA GLU A 112 15.88 -11.69 4.44
C GLU A 112 16.75 -11.70 3.18
N ILE A 113 16.46 -10.84 2.20
CA ILE A 113 17.19 -10.83 0.92
C ILE A 113 18.47 -9.99 0.95
N GLY A 114 18.67 -9.16 1.99
CA GLY A 114 19.91 -8.45 2.26
C GLY A 114 20.20 -7.29 1.31
N ALA A 115 21.43 -7.25 0.75
CA ALA A 115 21.92 -6.10 -0.01
C ALA A 115 21.06 -5.71 -1.24
N PRO A 116 20.56 -6.66 -2.05
CA PRO A 116 19.61 -6.35 -3.13
C PRO A 116 18.32 -5.69 -2.64
N GLY A 117 17.82 -6.10 -1.46
CA GLY A 117 16.66 -5.48 -0.82
C GLY A 117 16.92 -4.02 -0.47
N LYS A 118 18.06 -3.74 0.16
CA LYS A 118 18.49 -2.36 0.49
C LYS A 118 18.61 -1.46 -0.74
N ALA A 119 19.16 -2.00 -1.83
CA ALA A 119 19.28 -1.26 -3.09
C ALA A 119 17.89 -0.97 -3.68
N TYR A 120 17.01 -1.96 -3.69
CA TYR A 120 15.63 -1.83 -4.14
C TYR A 120 14.81 -0.85 -3.28
N THR A 121 14.90 -0.90 -1.95
CA THR A 121 14.21 0.04 -1.04
C THR A 121 14.58 1.48 -1.34
N LYS A 122 15.89 1.77 -1.49
CA LYS A 122 16.38 3.11 -1.86
C LYS A 122 15.86 3.53 -3.23
N TRP A 123 15.91 2.63 -4.21
CA TRP A 123 15.39 2.92 -5.54
C TRP A 123 13.88 3.20 -5.52
N ALA A 124 13.08 2.38 -4.84
CA ALA A 124 11.62 2.52 -4.81
C ALA A 124 11.19 3.85 -4.17
N ALA A 125 11.82 4.21 -3.05
CA ALA A 125 11.61 5.49 -2.39
C ALA A 125 12.00 6.67 -3.29
N ASN A 126 13.19 6.64 -3.90
CA ASN A 126 13.67 7.70 -4.78
C ASN A 126 12.80 7.84 -6.04
N MET A 127 12.39 6.73 -6.64
CA MET A 127 11.49 6.70 -7.79
C MET A 127 10.17 7.36 -7.43
N ALA A 128 9.54 6.96 -6.33
CA ALA A 128 8.25 7.48 -5.87
C ALA A 128 8.30 8.99 -5.58
N VAL A 129 9.30 9.44 -4.81
CA VAL A 129 9.51 10.86 -4.50
C VAL A 129 9.76 11.66 -5.78
N GLY A 130 10.55 11.11 -6.71
CA GLY A 130 10.85 11.70 -8.01
C GLY A 130 9.62 11.89 -8.92
N LEU A 131 8.50 11.19 -8.66
CA LEU A 131 7.25 11.41 -9.38
C LEU A 131 6.61 12.76 -9.05
N GLY A 132 7.04 13.44 -7.98
CA GLY A 132 6.66 14.82 -7.66
C GLY A 132 5.16 15.00 -7.46
N THR A 133 4.53 14.17 -6.63
CA THR A 133 3.09 14.24 -6.30
C THR A 133 2.72 15.53 -5.56
N GLY A 134 3.70 16.16 -4.89
CA GLY A 134 3.52 17.34 -4.04
C GLY A 134 2.99 17.01 -2.64
N VAL A 135 2.71 15.73 -2.34
CA VAL A 135 2.27 15.27 -1.03
C VAL A 135 3.24 14.21 -0.48
N PRO A 136 3.30 13.99 0.84
CA PRO A 136 4.24 13.03 1.43
C PRO A 136 4.04 11.60 0.93
N TRP A 137 5.16 10.88 0.85
CA TRP A 137 5.19 9.43 0.63
C TRP A 137 5.42 8.69 1.94
N VAL A 138 4.81 7.51 2.05
CA VAL A 138 4.98 6.61 3.19
C VAL A 138 5.41 5.20 2.73
N MET A 139 6.02 4.45 3.64
CA MET A 139 6.27 3.01 3.52
C MET A 139 5.91 2.36 4.86
N CYS A 140 5.02 1.36 4.87
CA CYS A 140 4.64 0.65 6.09
C CYS A 140 5.61 -0.50 6.40
N LYS A 141 5.92 -0.70 7.69
CA LYS A 141 6.93 -1.65 8.19
C LYS A 141 8.26 -1.57 7.42
N GLN A 142 8.82 -0.36 7.35
CA GLN A 142 10.07 -0.08 6.65
C GLN A 142 10.98 0.81 7.51
N ASP A 143 11.69 0.21 8.47
CA ASP A 143 12.42 0.98 9.48
C ASP A 143 13.51 1.88 8.90
N ASP A 144 14.10 1.52 7.76
CA ASP A 144 15.14 2.29 7.08
C ASP A 144 14.63 3.10 5.88
N ALA A 145 13.32 3.40 5.81
CA ALA A 145 12.75 4.23 4.75
C ALA A 145 13.51 5.57 4.64
N PRO A 146 14.13 5.87 3.47
CA PRO A 146 14.99 7.04 3.34
C PRO A 146 14.17 8.33 3.30
N ASP A 147 14.78 9.43 3.77
CA ASP A 147 14.14 10.76 3.67
C ASP A 147 13.84 11.12 2.20
N PRO A 148 12.71 11.79 1.92
CA PRO A 148 11.69 12.31 2.86
C PRO A 148 10.55 11.31 3.20
N VAL A 149 10.68 10.03 2.87
CA VAL A 149 9.60 9.03 3.06
C VAL A 149 9.37 8.74 4.54
N ILE A 150 8.09 8.70 4.96
CA ILE A 150 7.70 8.42 6.34
C ILE A 150 7.51 6.91 6.52
N ASN A 151 8.27 6.28 7.42
CA ASN A 151 7.98 4.90 7.81
C ASN A 151 6.79 4.86 8.77
N THR A 152 5.95 3.84 8.62
CA THR A 152 4.67 3.74 9.34
C THR A 152 4.44 2.34 9.91
N CYS A 153 3.51 2.22 10.86
CA CYS A 153 3.22 0.97 11.56
C CYS A 153 1.91 0.33 11.10
N ASN A 154 1.88 -1.00 11.14
CA ASN A 154 0.71 -1.85 10.90
C ASN A 154 0.61 -2.88 12.03
N GLY A 155 -0.61 -3.17 12.50
CA GLY A 155 -0.82 -4.15 13.56
C GLY A 155 -2.15 -3.96 14.30
N TYR A 156 -2.37 -4.77 15.33
CA TYR A 156 -3.42 -4.53 16.32
C TYR A 156 -3.08 -3.37 17.27
N TYR A 157 -1.79 -3.12 17.47
CA TYR A 157 -1.21 -2.18 18.42
C TYR A 157 0.05 -1.54 17.80
N CYS A 158 0.16 -0.21 17.90
CA CYS A 158 1.29 0.57 17.39
C CYS A 158 1.69 1.70 18.35
N GLU A 159 1.23 1.66 19.61
CA GLU A 159 1.46 2.73 20.59
C GLU A 159 2.92 2.95 20.92
N ASP A 160 3.79 1.96 20.75
CA ASP A 160 5.23 2.10 21.02
C ASP A 160 6.05 2.33 19.75
N PHE A 161 5.42 2.29 18.58
CA PHE A 161 6.08 2.61 17.31
C PHE A 161 6.66 4.03 17.37
N LYS A 162 7.87 4.18 16.83
CA LYS A 162 8.51 5.47 16.60
C LYS A 162 8.97 5.53 15.14
N PRO A 163 8.69 6.62 14.42
CA PRO A 163 9.25 6.80 13.09
C PRO A 163 10.79 6.87 13.18
N ASN A 164 11.46 6.59 12.07
CA ASN A 164 12.91 6.48 12.01
C ASN A 164 13.66 7.82 12.09
N SER A 165 12.93 8.92 12.29
CA SER A 165 13.47 10.25 12.54
C SER A 165 12.48 11.06 13.41
N ASN A 166 13.01 11.88 14.32
CA ASN A 166 12.21 12.77 15.18
C ASN A 166 11.46 13.86 14.39
N ASN A 167 11.83 14.10 13.13
CA ASN A 167 11.17 15.08 12.25
C ASN A 167 9.98 14.49 11.48
N LYS A 168 9.68 13.21 11.66
CA LYS A 168 8.58 12.52 10.99
C LYS A 168 7.40 12.31 11.94
N PRO A 169 6.15 12.44 11.47
CA PRO A 169 4.99 12.16 12.30
C PRO A 169 4.86 10.67 12.56
N LYS A 170 4.30 10.32 13.73
CA LYS A 170 3.94 8.94 14.07
C LYS A 170 2.60 8.57 13.43
N MET A 171 2.62 7.59 12.54
CA MET A 171 1.46 7.18 11.73
C MET A 171 1.23 5.67 11.77
N TRP A 172 -0.05 5.28 11.90
CA TRP A 172 -0.52 3.90 11.92
C TRP A 172 -1.41 3.64 10.72
N THR A 173 -0.86 2.99 9.70
CA THR A 173 -1.51 2.81 8.39
C THR A 173 -2.49 1.64 8.33
N GLU A 174 -2.34 0.66 9.23
CA GLU A 174 -3.29 -0.45 9.37
C GLU A 174 -3.54 -0.80 10.83
N ASN A 175 -4.60 -0.24 11.39
CA ASN A 175 -5.19 -0.73 12.64
C ASN A 175 -6.16 -1.87 12.31
N TRP A 176 -5.71 -3.10 12.51
CA TRP A 176 -6.45 -4.29 12.10
C TRP A 176 -7.78 -4.43 12.86
N THR A 177 -8.93 -4.26 12.21
CA THR A 177 -10.25 -4.25 12.87
C THR A 177 -10.81 -5.65 13.15
N GLY A 178 -10.03 -6.68 12.84
CA GLY A 178 -10.40 -8.08 12.84
C GLY A 178 -9.32 -8.84 12.08
N TRP A 179 -9.71 -9.90 11.37
CA TRP A 179 -8.83 -10.62 10.46
C TRP A 179 -9.62 -11.14 9.26
N TYR A 180 -8.94 -11.44 8.16
CA TYR A 180 -9.58 -12.03 6.99
C TYR A 180 -10.06 -13.46 7.31
N THR A 181 -11.11 -13.90 6.60
CA THR A 181 -11.64 -15.27 6.75
C THR A 181 -11.06 -16.17 5.66
N GLU A 182 -10.48 -17.30 6.05
CA GLU A 182 -9.99 -18.32 5.14
C GLU A 182 -11.05 -19.42 4.91
N PHE A 183 -11.02 -20.07 3.74
CA PHE A 183 -11.86 -21.24 3.51
C PHE A 183 -11.55 -22.35 4.52
N GLY A 184 -12.58 -22.82 5.23
CA GLY A 184 -12.45 -23.81 6.30
C GLY A 184 -11.99 -23.23 7.64
N GLY A 185 -11.74 -21.92 7.72
CA GLY A 185 -11.42 -21.21 8.96
C GLY A 185 -12.66 -20.68 9.69
N ALA A 186 -12.50 -20.37 10.98
CA ALA A 186 -13.50 -19.62 11.74
C ALA A 186 -13.49 -18.14 11.32
N VAL A 187 -14.62 -17.45 11.50
CA VAL A 187 -14.72 -15.99 11.28
C VAL A 187 -14.05 -15.27 12.45
N PRO A 188 -12.92 -14.58 12.25
CA PRO A 188 -12.22 -13.90 13.33
C PRO A 188 -12.96 -12.62 13.74
N HIS A 189 -12.95 -12.29 15.03
CA HIS A 189 -13.58 -11.09 15.56
C HIS A 189 -12.64 -10.35 16.50
N ARG A 190 -12.61 -9.01 16.39
CA ARG A 190 -11.93 -8.12 17.33
C ARG A 190 -12.97 -7.26 18.06
N PRO A 191 -12.98 -7.25 19.41
CA PRO A 191 -13.91 -6.43 20.18
C PRO A 191 -13.75 -4.93 19.91
N ALA A 192 -14.85 -4.19 19.93
CA ALA A 192 -14.84 -2.74 19.72
C ALA A 192 -14.09 -2.01 20.85
N GLU A 193 -14.15 -2.54 22.07
CA GLU A 193 -13.47 -2.02 23.25
C GLU A 193 -11.95 -2.12 23.11
N ASP A 194 -11.45 -3.26 22.61
CA ASP A 194 -10.02 -3.47 22.32
C ASP A 194 -9.55 -2.54 21.20
N LEU A 195 -10.35 -2.41 20.14
CA LEU A 195 -10.06 -1.49 19.03
C LEU A 195 -9.98 -0.04 19.52
N ALA A 196 -10.98 0.43 20.29
CA ALA A 196 -11.00 1.78 20.86
C ALA A 196 -9.83 2.02 21.82
N PHE A 197 -9.50 1.03 22.65
CA PHE A 197 -8.37 1.08 23.57
C PHE A 197 -7.03 1.22 22.82
N SER A 198 -6.83 0.43 21.77
CA SER A 198 -5.61 0.50 20.95
C SER A 198 -5.42 1.88 20.29
N VAL A 199 -6.51 2.47 19.79
CA VAL A 199 -6.53 3.83 19.23
C VAL A 199 -6.18 4.87 20.31
N ALA A 200 -6.82 4.80 21.48
CA ALA A 200 -6.54 5.70 22.59
C ALA A 200 -5.07 5.62 23.03
N ARG A 201 -4.51 4.41 23.14
CA ARG A 201 -3.08 4.20 23.48
C ARG A 201 -2.14 4.81 22.43
N PHE A 202 -2.48 4.71 21.15
CA PHE A 202 -1.67 5.31 20.10
C PHE A 202 -1.73 6.84 20.13
N ILE A 203 -2.92 7.43 20.23
CA ILE A 203 -3.12 8.89 20.24
C ILE A 203 -2.46 9.53 21.46
N GLN A 204 -2.69 8.97 22.66
CA GLN A 204 -2.11 9.54 23.89
C GLN A 204 -0.57 9.50 23.89
N ASN A 205 0.04 8.62 23.07
CA ASN A 205 1.49 8.49 22.94
C ASN A 205 2.02 9.14 21.65
N GLY A 206 1.46 10.30 21.28
CA GLY A 206 1.92 11.16 20.18
C GLY A 206 1.52 10.68 18.78
N GLY A 207 0.61 9.71 18.67
CA GLY A 207 0.06 9.27 17.39
C GLY A 207 -0.75 10.36 16.69
N SER A 208 -0.53 10.54 15.38
CA SER A 208 -1.09 11.67 14.62
C SER A 208 -1.88 11.29 13.36
N PHE A 209 -1.81 10.02 12.94
CA PHE A 209 -2.60 9.44 11.85
C PHE A 209 -2.90 7.99 12.15
N ILE A 210 -4.14 7.56 11.96
CA ILE A 210 -4.60 6.18 12.18
C ILE A 210 -5.58 5.83 11.07
N ASN A 211 -5.45 4.62 10.52
CA ASN A 211 -6.37 4.11 9.52
C ASN A 211 -6.86 2.71 9.90
N TYR A 212 -8.18 2.52 9.95
CA TYR A 212 -8.79 1.22 10.21
C TYR A 212 -8.67 0.31 8.98
N TYR A 213 -8.04 -0.85 9.16
CA TYR A 213 -7.91 -1.89 8.15
C TYR A 213 -8.71 -3.13 8.62
N MET A 214 -9.98 -3.31 8.25
CA MET A 214 -10.76 -2.54 7.28
C MET A 214 -11.86 -1.73 7.95
N TYR A 215 -12.10 -0.52 7.45
CA TYR A 215 -13.33 0.24 7.75
C TYR A 215 -14.54 -0.36 7.02
N HIS A 216 -14.35 -0.75 5.76
CA HIS A 216 -15.26 -1.60 5.00
C HIS A 216 -14.44 -2.66 4.26
N GLY A 217 -14.66 -3.95 4.58
CA GLY A 217 -13.93 -5.05 3.93
C GLY A 217 -14.49 -5.43 2.56
N GLY A 218 -15.81 -5.38 2.40
CA GLY A 218 -16.49 -5.77 1.17
C GLY A 218 -16.34 -7.26 0.81
N PRO A 219 -17.02 -7.71 -0.27
CA PRO A 219 -16.85 -9.06 -0.81
C PRO A 219 -15.72 -9.13 -1.85
N GLN A 220 -15.01 -10.27 -1.91
CA GLN A 220 -14.24 -10.68 -3.08
C GLN A 220 -15.22 -11.39 -4.04
N LEU A 221 -15.48 -10.79 -5.20
CA LEU A 221 -16.59 -11.15 -6.10
C LEU A 221 -16.16 -11.99 -7.30
N GLN A 222 -14.89 -11.94 -7.68
CA GLN A 222 -14.37 -12.66 -8.85
C GLN A 222 -13.21 -13.58 -8.50
N ILE A 223 -13.08 -14.68 -9.26
CA ILE A 223 -12.05 -15.70 -9.03
C ILE A 223 -10.62 -15.14 -9.06
N TYR A 224 -10.39 -14.05 -9.79
CA TYR A 224 -9.09 -13.40 -9.92
C TYR A 224 -8.74 -12.49 -8.72
N GLU A 225 -9.61 -12.41 -7.71
CA GLU A 225 -9.44 -11.57 -6.52
C GLU A 225 -8.98 -12.38 -5.30
N LEU A 226 -9.29 -13.68 -5.28
CA LEU A 226 -8.92 -14.60 -4.19
C LEU A 226 -7.43 -14.94 -4.23
N SER A 227 -6.76 -14.82 -3.09
CA SER A 227 -5.42 -15.38 -2.91
C SER A 227 -5.50 -16.88 -2.61
N PRO A 228 -4.62 -17.73 -3.18
CA PRO A 228 -4.37 -19.04 -2.61
C PRO A 228 -3.79 -18.91 -1.19
N LYS A 229 -3.84 -20.01 -0.42
CA LYS A 229 -3.31 -20.10 0.95
C LYS A 229 -1.87 -19.55 0.99
N LYS A 230 -1.54 -18.80 2.04
CA LYS A 230 -0.25 -18.14 2.24
C LYS A 230 0.84 -19.20 2.52
N ASP A 231 1.26 -19.95 1.51
CA ASP A 231 2.46 -20.76 1.59
C ASP A 231 3.66 -19.81 1.47
N SER A 232 4.43 -19.70 2.55
CA SER A 232 5.47 -18.69 2.78
C SER A 232 6.75 -18.89 1.96
N GLU A 233 6.71 -19.65 0.86
CA GLU A 233 7.94 -20.11 0.20
C GLU A 233 8.31 -19.38 -1.10
N ASP A 234 7.49 -18.46 -1.64
CA ASP A 234 7.68 -17.97 -3.02
C ASP A 234 7.50 -16.44 -3.27
N TRP A 235 7.47 -15.56 -2.25
CA TRP A 235 7.21 -14.11 -2.44
C TRP A 235 8.25 -13.15 -1.87
#